data_AF-A0A317MZB8-F1
#
_entry.id   AF-A0A317MZB8-F1
#
_cell.length_a   1.000
_cell.length_b   1.000
_cell.length_c   1.000
_cell.angle_alpha   90.00
_cell.angle_beta   90.00
_cell.angle_gamma   90.00
#
_symmetry.space_group_name_H-M   'P 1'
#
loop_
_entity.id
_entity.type
_entity.pdbx_description
1 polymer ?
#
loop_
_entity_poly.entity_id
_entity_poly.type
_entity_poly.pdbx_seq_one_letter_code
_entity_poly.pdbx_strand_id
1 'polypeptide(L)' 'MPEISENALLMSIQAIHQIAEQNSSERNAVTGQEQADYDEIIEAYEIVAMELREVYEKARAEGSDLPPYSSLVS' A
#
# COMPACT_ATOMS: atom_id res chain seq x y z
N MET A 1 -6.57 19.82 6.55
CA MET A 1 -6.39 18.38 6.83
C MET A 1 -5.12 18.23 7.64
N PRO A 2 -5.02 17.27 8.58
CA PRO A 2 -3.74 16.99 9.21
C PRO A 2 -2.73 16.55 8.14
N GLU A 3 -1.52 17.12 8.16
CA GLU A 3 -0.41 16.66 7.32
C GLU A 3 0.14 15.37 7.91
N ILE A 4 0.14 14.30 7.10
CA ILE A 4 0.93 13.10 7.40
C ILE A 4 2.40 13.46 7.20
N SER A 5 3.26 13.09 8.15
CA SER A 5 4.70 13.28 7.99
C SER A 5 5.26 12.33 6.93
N GLU A 6 6.34 12.72 6.26
CA GLU A 6 7.01 11.89 5.24
C GLU A 6 7.35 10.48 5.77
N ASN A 7 7.87 10.40 7.00
CA ASN A 7 8.16 9.11 7.66
C ASN A 7 6.90 8.26 7.87
N ALA A 8 5.79 8.88 8.27
CA ALA A 8 4.53 8.17 8.43
C ALA A 8 3.98 7.70 7.08
N LEU A 9 4.14 8.49 6.01
CA LEU A 9 3.74 8.11 4.66
C LEU A 9 4.55 6.92 4.14
N LEU A 10 5.87 6.97 4.30
CA LEU A 10 6.79 5.89 3.92
C LEU A 10 6.44 4.57 4.63
N MET A 11 6.28 4.61 5.96
CA MET A 11 5.92 3.42 6.74
C MET A 11 4.54 2.89 6.35
N SER A 12 3.57 3.77 6.07
CA SER A 12 2.22 3.36 5.66
C SER A 12 2.23 2.65 4.32
N ILE A 13 2.99 3.16 3.35
CA ILE A 13 3.14 2.52 2.03
C ILE A 13 3.75 1.13 2.20
N GLN A 14 4.87 1.02 2.90
CA GLN A 14 5.56 -0.27 3.10
C GLN A 14 4.67 -1.29 3.83
N ALA A 15 3.95 -0.85 4.87
CA ALA A 15 3.06 -1.72 5.63
C ALA A 15 1.91 -2.26 4.78
N ILE A 16 1.25 -1.40 3.98
CA ILE A 16 0.13 -1.83 3.13
C ILE A 16 0.59 -2.84 2.07
N HIS A 17 1.74 -2.59 1.43
CA HIS A 17 2.31 -3.54 0.45
C HIS A 17 2.65 -4.89 1.09
N GLN A 18 3.30 -4.88 2.26
CA GLN A 18 3.63 -6.11 2.97
C GLN A 18 2.38 -6.91 3.37
N ILE A 19 1.34 -6.24 3.86
CA ILE A 19 0.09 -6.89 4.24
C ILE A 19 -0.64 -7.44 3.01
N ALA A 20 -0.67 -6.70 1.90
CA ALA A 20 -1.28 -7.16 0.65
C ALA A 20 -0.57 -8.40 0.09
N GLU A 21 0.77 -8.44 0.14
CA GLU A 21 1.55 -9.62 -0.28
C GLU A 21 1.30 -10.82 0.63
N GLN A 22 1.25 -10.61 1.95
CA GLN A 22 0.92 -11.66 2.91
C GLN A 22 -0.48 -12.23 2.65
N ASN A 23 -1.49 -11.36 2.52
CA ASN A 23 -2.86 -11.79 2.23
C ASN A 23 -2.95 -12.49 0.88
N SER A 24 -2.22 -12.04 -0.15
CA SER A 24 -2.17 -12.70 -1.45
C SER A 24 -1.58 -14.12 -1.36
N SER A 25 -0.56 -14.30 -0.52
CA SER A 25 0.05 -15.61 -0.27
C SER A 25 -0.92 -16.56 0.45
N GLU A 26 -1.62 -16.07 1.47
CA GLU A 26 -2.63 -16.82 2.22
C GLU A 26 -3.85 -17.16 1.34
N ARG A 27 -4.32 -16.18 0.56
CA ARG A 27 -5.40 -16.33 -0.44
C ARG A 27 -5.13 -17.48 -1.41
N ASN A 28 -3.89 -17.63 -1.87
CA ASN A 28 -3.50 -18.70 -2.79
C ASN A 28 -3.47 -20.09 -2.14
N ALA A 29 -3.46 -20.17 -0.81
CA ALA A 29 -3.49 -21.43 -0.07
C ALA A 29 -4.91 -21.93 0.25
N VAL A 30 -5.93 -21.10 0.05
CA VAL A 30 -7.33 -21.38 0.43
C VAL A 30 -8.27 -21.37 -0.79
N THR A 31 -9.51 -21.85 -0.62
CA THR A 31 -10.52 -21.91 -1.70
C THR A 31 -11.92 -21.59 -1.18
N GLY A 32 -12.85 -21.25 -2.08
CA GLY A 32 -14.25 -21.04 -1.72
C GLY A 32 -14.48 -19.71 -1.01
N GLN A 33 -15.27 -19.71 0.07
CA GLN A 33 -15.64 -18.47 0.77
C GLN A 33 -14.42 -17.75 1.35
N GLU A 34 -13.49 -18.50 1.96
CA GLU A 34 -12.29 -17.91 2.56
C GLU A 34 -11.41 -17.18 1.52
N GLN A 35 -11.32 -17.74 0.32
CA GLN A 35 -10.63 -17.10 -0.81
C GLN A 35 -11.32 -15.80 -1.24
N ALA A 36 -12.65 -15.77 -1.26
CA ALA A 36 -13.42 -14.56 -1.58
C ALA A 36 -13.25 -13.47 -0.51
N ASP A 37 -13.19 -13.85 0.78
CA ASP A 37 -12.94 -12.91 1.87
C ASP A 37 -11.55 -12.24 1.75
N TYR A 38 -10.53 -13.02 1.35
CA TYR A 38 -9.22 -12.46 1.04
C TYR A 38 -9.23 -11.55 -0.20
N ASP A 39 -9.96 -11.91 -1.26
CA ASP A 39 -10.08 -11.08 -2.46
C ASP A 39 -10.63 -9.69 -2.14
N GLU A 40 -11.66 -9.60 -1.29
CA GLU A 40 -12.24 -8.31 -0.85
C GLU A 40 -11.24 -7.46 -0.04
N ILE A 41 -10.47 -8.10 0.87
CA ILE A 41 -9.49 -7.40 1.70
C ILE A 41 -8.30 -6.91 0.87
N ILE A 42 -7.82 -7.73 -0.08
CA ILE A 42 -6.72 -7.36 -0.98
C ILE A 42 -7.13 -6.16 -1.85
N GLU A 43 -8.34 -6.17 -2.42
CA GLU A 43 -8.85 -5.05 -3.20
C GLU A 43 -8.86 -3.75 -2.37
N ALA A 44 -9.28 -3.80 -1.11
CA ALA A 44 -9.24 -2.65 -0.22
C ALA A 44 -7.80 -2.13 0.01
N TYR A 45 -6.82 -3.02 0.16
CA TYR A 45 -5.41 -2.62 0.29
C TYR A 45 -4.85 -2.01 -0.99
N GLU A 46 -5.22 -2.51 -2.17
CA GLU A 46 -4.80 -1.94 -3.45
C GLU A 46 -5.32 -0.51 -3.63
N ILE A 47 -6.59 -0.25 -3.26
CA ILE A 47 -7.17 1.11 -3.27
C ILE A 47 -6.38 2.04 -2.36
N VAL A 48 -6.12 1.63 -1.12
CA VAL A 48 -5.33 2.43 -0.16
C VAL A 48 -3.91 2.66 -0.68
N ALA A 49 -3.27 1.64 -1.29
CA ALA A 49 -1.93 1.77 -1.86
C ALA A 49 -1.89 2.79 -3.00
N MET A 50 -2.94 2.85 -3.83
CA MET A 50 -3.10 3.85 -4.89
C MET A 50 -3.23 5.27 -4.32
N GLU A 51 -4.05 5.47 -3.29
CA GLU A 51 -4.22 6.77 -2.64
C GLU A 51 -2.91 7.25 -1.99
N LEU A 52 -2.22 6.36 -1.27
CA LEU A 52 -0.92 6.68 -0.67
C LEU A 52 0.14 7.01 -1.72
N ARG A 53 0.12 6.32 -2.87
CA ARG A 53 0.99 6.63 -4.00
C ARG A 53 0.74 8.03 -4.55
N GLU A 54 -0.51 8.43 -4.71
CA GLU A 54 -0.85 9.77 -5.20
C GLU A 54 -0.33 10.85 -4.25
N VAL A 55 -0.54 10.68 -2.94
CA VAL A 55 -0.02 11.61 -1.92
C VAL A 55 1.51 11.65 -1.93
N TYR A 56 2.15 10.50 -2.09
CA TYR A 56 3.61 10.40 -2.15
C TYR A 56 4.22 11.11 -3.37
N GLU A 57 3.68 10.85 -4.56
CA GLU A 57 4.16 11.48 -5.79
C GLU A 57 3.91 12.98 -5.79
N LYS A 58 2.81 13.43 -5.18
CA LYS A 58 2.54 14.85 -4.96
C LYS A 58 3.59 15.49 -4.04
N ALA A 59 3.88 14.89 -2.89
CA ALA A 59 4.90 15.39 -1.97
C ALA A 59 6.29 15.47 -2.64
N ARG A 60 6.64 14.44 -3.42
CA ARG A 60 7.88 14.40 -4.20
C ARG A 60 7.93 15.50 -5.27
N ALA A 61 6.81 15.76 -5.96
CA ALA A 61 6.72 16.84 -6.96
C ALA A 61 6.80 18.24 -6.34
N GLU A 62 6.36 18.39 -5.09
CA GLU A 62 6.41 19.64 -4.32
C GLU A 62 7.80 19.94 -3.70
N GLY A 63 8.78 19.05 -3.92
CA GLY A 63 10.18 19.28 -3.59
C GLY A 63 10.72 18.48 -2.40
N SER A 64 9.96 17.51 -1.88
CA SER A 64 10.47 16.57 -0.89
C SER A 64 11.59 15.69 -1.48
N ASP A 65 12.63 15.43 -0.68
CA ASP A 65 13.76 14.54 -1.04
C ASP A 65 13.37 13.06 -0.88
N LEU A 66 12.25 12.68 -1.49
CA LEU A 66 11.70 11.34 -1.44
C LEU A 66 12.26 10.49 -2.58
N PRO A 67 12.63 9.23 -2.31
CA PRO A 67 13.08 8.32 -3.35
C PRO A 67 11.95 8.01 -4.36
N PRO A 68 12.23 7.32 -5.48
CA PRO A 68 11.16 6.87 -6.38
C PRO A 68 10.21 5.91 -5.66
N TYR A 69 8.89 6.02 -5.88
CA TYR A 69 7.91 5.13 -5.25
C TYR A 69 8.23 3.64 -5.44
N SER A 70 8.73 3.27 -6.62
CA SER A 70 9.13 1.89 -6.93
C SER A 70 10.17 1.32 -5.96
N SER A 71 11.04 2.15 -5.38
CA SER A 71 12.05 1.71 -4.41
C SER A 71 11.48 1.33 -3.04
N LEU A 72 10.23 1.70 -2.75
CA LEU A 72 9.56 1.41 -1.48
C LEU A 72 8.81 0.08 -1.48
N VAL A 73 8.48 -0.42 -2.67
CA VAL A 73 7.52 -1.52 -2.90
C VAL A 73 8.17 -2.70 -3.65
N SER A 74 9.50 -2.66 -3.81
CA SER A 74 10.31 -3.72 -4.43
C SER A 74 10.70 -4.81 -3.44
#